data_AF-A0AA38MPG7-F1
#
_entry.id   AF-A0AA38MPG7-F1
#
_cell.length_a   1.000
_cell.length_b   1.000
_cell.length_c   1.000
_cell.angle_alpha   90.00
_cell.angle_beta   90.00
_cell.angle_gamma   90.00
#
_symmetry.space_group_name_H-M   'P 1'
#
loop_
_entity.id
_entity.type
_entity.pdbx_description
1 polymer ?
#
loop_
_entity_poly.entity_id
_entity_poly.type
_entity_poly.pdbx_seq_one_letter_code
_entity_poly.pdbx_strand_id
1 'polypeptide(L)'
;MSICFNCNIIIKSVSGTINCDGCQGPLHLSCVGLNNKEAVKWTRSNSKNIKVVCNACNTNVNLFKDFKTLISSLETQFSSTIQKLKEEFQAQITDLKSTITITPQPDKYDFEDIVQEITEREKRKCNIVLFGVAEQPPHFTKDQRQEEDKGIVGDIMKEVGSNIQTTNSKIHRLGRYSENNPRPRPIKVILSNEMEAHDIIQKAKKIKSVERFKDIFLSYDKTPRQIDYYKKIKQELTERTAKGEANLRIRYSNGVPRIVTIRPLN
;
A
#
# COMPACT_ATOMS: atom_id res chain seq x y z
N MET A 1 -55.72 60.94 6.42
CA MET A 1 -56.59 60.10 7.26
C MET A 1 -55.79 58.88 7.67
N SER A 2 -55.73 58.56 8.97
CA SER A 2 -55.00 57.40 9.48
C SER A 2 -55.90 56.16 9.50
N ILE A 3 -55.34 54.96 9.29
CA ILE A 3 -56.07 53.68 9.27
C ILE A 3 -55.63 52.85 10.47
N CYS A 4 -56.59 52.25 11.19
CA CYS A 4 -56.29 51.35 12.31
C CYS A 4 -55.61 50.05 11.84
N PHE A 5 -54.46 49.71 12.40
CA PHE A 5 -53.68 48.53 11.98
C PHE A 5 -54.25 47.17 12.42
N ASN A 6 -55.28 47.16 13.29
CA ASN A 6 -55.97 45.92 13.67
C ASN A 6 -57.19 45.60 12.80
N CYS A 7 -57.94 46.63 12.36
CA CYS A 7 -59.20 46.41 11.63
C CYS A 7 -59.21 47.01 10.21
N ASN A 8 -58.15 47.71 9.80
CA ASN A 8 -58.01 48.37 8.51
C ASN A 8 -59.12 49.40 8.17
N ILE A 9 -59.80 49.94 9.20
CA ILE A 9 -60.84 50.98 9.05
C ILE A 9 -60.25 52.36 9.34
N ILE A 10 -60.75 53.39 8.65
CA ILE A 10 -60.38 54.80 8.82
C ILE A 10 -60.69 55.29 10.24
N ILE A 11 -59.72 55.94 10.85
CA ILE A 11 -59.85 56.62 12.13
C ILE A 11 -60.54 57.97 11.91
N LYS A 12 -61.75 58.11 12.45
CA LYS A 12 -62.58 59.32 12.31
C LYS A 12 -62.23 60.44 13.31
N SER A 13 -61.60 60.10 14.45
CA SER A 13 -61.20 61.06 15.49
C SER A 13 -59.91 60.63 16.18
N VAL A 14 -59.03 61.60 16.45
CA VAL A 14 -57.77 61.42 17.20
C VAL A 14 -58.03 61.11 18.68
N SER A 15 -59.17 61.54 19.22
CA SER A 15 -59.51 61.35 20.65
C SER A 15 -59.79 59.89 21.04
N GLY A 16 -59.88 58.97 20.07
CA GLY A 16 -60.17 57.55 20.28
C GLY A 16 -59.08 56.61 19.75
N THR A 17 -57.82 57.06 19.74
CA THR A 17 -56.69 56.28 19.23
C THR A 17 -55.53 56.13 20.20
N ILE A 18 -54.80 55.03 20.05
CA ILE A 18 -53.51 54.77 20.70
C ILE A 18 -52.55 54.19 19.67
N ASN A 19 -51.24 54.40 19.85
CA ASN A 19 -50.23 53.82 18.96
C ASN A 19 -49.73 52.48 19.51
N CYS A 20 -49.47 51.55 18.61
CA CYS A 20 -48.77 50.31 18.90
C CYS A 20 -47.35 50.64 19.41
N ASP A 21 -46.97 50.16 20.59
CA ASP A 21 -45.61 50.29 21.12
C ASP A 21 -44.55 49.58 20.25
N GLY A 22 -44.95 48.57 19.47
CA GLY A 22 -44.05 47.78 18.62
C GLY A 22 -43.73 48.44 17.27
N CYS A 23 -44.75 48.90 16.53
CA CYS A 23 -44.59 49.46 15.18
C CYS A 23 -44.97 50.95 15.06
N GLN A 24 -45.41 51.57 16.16
CA GLN A 24 -45.91 52.96 16.22
C GLN A 24 -47.15 53.22 15.35
N GLY A 25 -47.76 52.18 14.79
CA GLY A 25 -48.98 52.27 13.99
C GLY A 25 -50.22 52.62 14.82
N PRO A 26 -51.18 53.39 14.28
CA PRO A 26 -52.34 53.83 15.02
C PRO A 26 -53.39 52.71 15.16
N LEU A 27 -54.05 52.67 16.31
CA LEU A 27 -55.06 51.68 16.69
C LEU A 27 -56.29 52.38 17.27
N HIS A 28 -57.48 51.87 16.94
CA HIS A 28 -58.69 52.24 17.69
C HIS A 28 -58.58 51.70 19.11
N LEU A 29 -59.01 52.47 20.11
CA LEU A 29 -59.08 51.99 21.49
C LEU A 29 -59.95 50.74 21.61
N SER A 30 -61.08 50.68 20.89
CA SER A 30 -61.94 49.49 20.87
C SER A 30 -61.26 48.25 20.28
N CYS A 31 -60.37 48.41 19.30
CA CYS A 31 -59.62 47.31 18.70
C CYS A 31 -58.54 46.73 19.63
N VAL A 32 -58.25 47.40 20.74
CA VAL A 32 -57.36 46.91 21.80
C VAL A 32 -58.09 46.73 23.14
N GLY A 33 -59.43 46.82 23.14
CA GLY A 33 -60.26 46.60 24.33
C GLY A 33 -60.20 47.72 25.38
N LEU A 34 -59.81 48.95 24.99
CA LEU A 34 -59.74 50.10 25.88
C LEU A 34 -60.86 51.11 25.60
N ASN A 35 -61.27 51.84 26.63
CA ASN A 35 -62.07 53.05 26.49
C ASN A 35 -61.22 54.33 26.68
N ASN A 36 -61.79 55.50 26.37
CA ASN A 36 -61.07 56.78 26.46
C ASN A 36 -60.53 57.08 27.86
N LYS A 37 -61.26 56.72 28.92
CA LYS A 37 -60.82 56.97 30.31
C LYS A 37 -59.63 56.09 30.67
N GLU A 38 -59.64 54.83 30.24
CA GLU A 38 -58.55 53.88 30.41
C GLU A 38 -57.32 54.29 29.60
N ALA A 39 -57.49 54.71 28.35
CA ALA A 39 -56.40 55.17 27.49
C ALA A 39 -55.71 56.43 28.03
N VAL A 40 -56.47 57.38 28.59
CA VAL A 40 -55.91 58.57 29.24
C VAL A 40 -55.17 58.20 30.52
N LYS A 41 -55.70 57.27 31.32
CA LYS A 41 -54.97 56.74 32.48
C LYS A 41 -53.67 56.06 32.06
N TRP A 42 -53.71 55.24 31.01
CA TRP A 42 -52.57 54.49 30.49
C TRP A 42 -51.46 55.39 29.94
N THR A 43 -51.83 56.42 29.18
CA THR A 43 -50.87 57.39 28.62
C THR A 43 -50.28 58.31 29.70
N ARG A 44 -51.05 58.65 30.74
CA ARG A 44 -50.58 59.49 31.86
C ARG A 44 -49.82 58.74 32.95
N SER A 45 -50.16 57.47 33.18
CA SER A 45 -49.51 56.65 34.23
C SER A 45 -48.07 56.27 33.87
N ASN A 46 -47.65 56.51 32.63
CA ASN A 46 -46.30 56.26 32.10
C ASN A 46 -45.71 54.93 32.59
N SER A 47 -46.57 53.90 32.67
CA SER A 47 -46.24 52.62 33.25
C SER A 47 -45.34 51.89 32.26
N LYS A 48 -44.02 52.04 32.42
CA LYS A 48 -42.98 51.55 31.49
C LYS A 48 -43.11 50.05 31.15
N ASN A 49 -43.77 49.28 32.02
CA ASN A 49 -43.88 47.84 31.96
C ASN A 49 -45.12 47.31 31.22
N ILE A 50 -46.07 48.17 30.83
CA ILE A 50 -47.28 47.74 30.12
C ILE A 50 -47.28 48.33 28.71
N LYS A 51 -47.42 47.45 27.72
CA LYS A 51 -47.29 47.78 26.29
C LYS A 51 -48.57 47.42 25.56
N VAL A 52 -48.99 48.28 24.64
CA VAL A 52 -50.11 48.06 23.73
C VAL A 52 -49.52 47.70 22.37
N VAL A 53 -49.82 46.51 21.86
CA VAL A 53 -49.31 46.04 20.58
C VAL A 53 -50.45 45.69 19.63
N CYS A 54 -50.26 45.94 18.34
CA CYS A 54 -51.20 45.49 17.31
C CYS A 54 -51.10 43.97 17.11
N ASN A 55 -52.11 43.38 16.47
CA ASN A 55 -52.17 41.94 16.21
C ASN A 55 -50.94 41.46 15.45
N ALA A 56 -50.49 42.20 14.43
CA ALA A 56 -49.31 41.85 13.64
C ALA A 56 -48.02 41.83 14.51
N CYS A 57 -47.82 42.84 15.36
CA CYS A 57 -46.69 42.86 16.29
C CYS A 57 -46.77 41.72 17.31
N ASN A 58 -47.97 41.39 17.80
CA ASN A 58 -48.18 40.27 18.73
C ASN A 58 -47.85 38.92 18.06
N THR A 59 -48.25 38.73 16.80
CA THR A 59 -47.89 37.54 16.01
C THR A 59 -46.37 37.44 15.81
N ASN A 60 -45.69 38.55 15.53
CA ASN A 60 -44.23 38.57 15.38
C ASN A 60 -43.50 38.13 16.65
N VAL A 61 -44.02 38.46 17.84
CA VAL A 61 -43.42 37.99 19.11
C VAL A 61 -43.43 36.46 19.20
N ASN A 62 -44.48 35.81 18.70
CA ASN A 62 -44.53 34.34 18.65
C ASN A 62 -43.54 33.79 17.61
N LEU A 63 -43.45 34.41 16.43
CA LEU A 63 -42.45 34.02 15.42
C LEU A 63 -41.00 34.15 15.94
N PHE A 64 -40.70 35.17 16.76
CA PHE A 64 -39.39 35.29 17.40
C PHE A 64 -39.12 34.19 18.44
N LYS A 65 -40.15 33.68 19.12
CA LYS A 65 -39.99 32.51 20.01
C LYS A 65 -39.67 31.26 19.20
N ASP A 66 -40.37 31.06 18.08
CA ASP A 66 -40.13 29.94 17.18
C ASP A 66 -38.73 30.02 16.56
N PHE A 67 -38.29 31.23 16.18
CA PHE A 67 -36.94 31.44 15.69
C PHE A 67 -35.88 31.13 16.75
N LYS A 68 -36.11 31.50 18.01
CA LYS A 68 -35.22 31.17 19.13
C LYS A 68 -35.12 29.66 19.34
N THR A 69 -36.24 28.94 19.28
CA THR A 69 -36.23 27.47 19.42
C THR A 69 -35.52 26.80 18.25
N LEU A 70 -35.68 27.32 17.02
CA LEU A 70 -34.96 26.84 15.84
C LEU A 70 -33.44 27.04 16.01
N ILE A 71 -32.99 28.22 16.45
CA ILE A 71 -31.57 28.50 16.70
C ILE A 71 -31.00 27.50 17.72
N SER A 72 -31.68 27.30 18.86
CA SER A 72 -31.22 26.33 19.86
C SER A 72 -31.19 24.89 19.33
N SER A 73 -32.15 24.52 18.48
CA SER A 73 -32.15 23.21 17.82
C SER A 73 -30.98 23.05 16.84
N LEU A 74 -30.62 24.11 16.11
CA LEU A 74 -29.46 24.10 15.21
C LEU A 74 -28.15 24.03 16.00
N GLU A 75 -28.00 24.79 17.07
CA GLU A 75 -26.82 24.75 17.94
C GLU A 75 -26.58 23.34 18.52
N THR A 76 -27.64 22.67 18.94
CA THR A 76 -27.56 21.29 19.45
C THR A 76 -27.22 20.30 18.34
N GLN A 77 -27.79 20.44 17.14
CA GLN A 77 -27.43 19.61 15.98
C GLN A 77 -25.96 19.80 15.58
N PHE A 78 -25.48 21.05 15.47
CA PHE A 78 -24.07 21.34 15.16
C PHE A 78 -23.13 20.73 16.20
N SER A 79 -23.43 20.93 17.48
CA SER A 79 -22.63 20.36 18.59
C SER A 79 -22.57 18.83 18.52
N SER A 80 -23.71 18.18 18.25
CA SER A 80 -23.78 16.72 18.13
C SER A 80 -22.99 16.19 16.93
N THR A 81 -22.98 16.92 15.81
CA THR A 81 -22.28 16.51 14.58
C THR A 81 -20.78 16.66 14.76
N ILE A 82 -20.33 17.76 15.38
CA ILE A 82 -18.92 17.98 15.73
C ILE A 82 -18.43 16.89 16.69
N GLN A 83 -19.24 16.50 17.67
CA GLN A 83 -18.88 15.43 18.59
C GLN A 83 -18.73 14.08 17.88
N LYS A 84 -19.67 13.71 17.01
CA LYS A 84 -19.57 12.48 16.21
C LYS A 84 -18.34 12.47 15.30
N LEU A 85 -18.07 13.56 14.59
CA LEU A 85 -16.88 13.72 13.76
C LEU A 85 -15.59 13.59 14.58
N LYS A 86 -15.55 14.16 15.79
CA LYS A 86 -14.41 14.04 16.70
C LYS A 86 -14.19 12.59 17.13
N GLU A 87 -15.26 11.87 17.47
CA GLU A 87 -15.21 10.45 17.85
C GLU A 87 -14.74 9.58 16.67
N GLU A 88 -15.24 9.82 15.46
CA GLU A 88 -14.79 9.13 14.24
C GLU A 88 -13.31 9.39 13.92
N PHE A 89 -12.87 10.66 14.00
CA PHE A 89 -11.46 11.00 13.82
C PHE A 89 -10.58 10.36 14.89
N GLN A 90 -11.01 10.34 16.14
CA GLN A 90 -10.27 9.68 17.22
C GLN A 90 -10.18 8.16 17.01
N ALA A 91 -11.25 7.53 16.53
CA ALA A 91 -11.25 6.12 16.18
C ALA A 91 -10.27 5.83 15.03
N GLN A 92 -10.31 6.61 13.94
CA GLN A 92 -9.36 6.47 12.83
C GLN A 92 -7.91 6.71 13.25
N ILE A 93 -7.65 7.70 14.11
CA ILE A 93 -6.31 7.95 14.66
C ILE A 93 -5.85 6.77 15.52
N THR A 94 -6.73 6.17 16.31
CA THR A 94 -6.39 5.01 17.15
C THR A 94 -6.07 3.80 16.28
N ASP A 95 -6.86 3.54 15.24
CA ASP A 95 -6.66 2.46 14.27
C ASP A 95 -5.35 2.62 13.47
N LEU A 96 -5.10 3.84 12.98
CA LEU A 96 -3.83 4.20 12.33
C LEU A 96 -2.65 4.03 13.31
N LYS A 97 -2.79 4.46 14.57
CA LYS A 97 -1.73 4.30 15.58
C LYS A 97 -1.50 2.83 15.96
N SER A 98 -2.53 1.97 15.97
CA SER A 98 -2.33 0.52 16.14
C SER A 98 -1.68 -0.12 14.91
N THR A 99 -1.91 0.43 13.72
CA THR A 99 -1.23 0.00 12.48
C THR A 99 0.21 0.51 12.40
N ILE A 100 0.48 1.70 12.95
CA ILE A 100 1.78 2.37 13.02
C ILE A 100 2.51 2.07 14.34
N THR A 101 1.99 1.18 15.19
CA THR A 101 2.81 0.56 16.23
C THR A 101 3.75 -0.44 15.53
N ILE A 102 4.69 0.14 14.79
CA ILE A 102 6.05 -0.33 14.65
C ILE A 102 6.59 -0.37 16.09
N THR A 103 6.16 -1.36 16.87
CA THR A 103 7.17 -2.11 17.58
C THR A 103 8.27 -2.34 16.56
N PRO A 104 9.55 -2.04 16.83
CA PRO A 104 10.62 -2.63 16.07
C PRO A 104 10.50 -4.15 16.31
N GLN A 105 9.59 -4.79 15.58
CA GLN A 105 9.82 -6.10 15.04
C GLN A 105 11.18 -5.90 14.37
N PRO A 106 12.25 -6.55 14.84
CA PRO A 106 13.51 -6.50 14.11
C PRO A 106 13.11 -6.79 12.66
N ASP A 107 13.37 -5.86 11.75
CA ASP A 107 12.99 -6.02 10.35
C ASP A 107 13.41 -7.44 10.00
N LYS A 108 12.44 -8.27 9.60
CA LYS A 108 12.68 -9.70 9.34
C LYS A 108 13.81 -9.89 8.31
N TYR A 109 14.12 -8.81 7.60
CA TYR A 109 15.22 -8.67 6.66
C TYR A 109 15.93 -7.34 6.91
N ASP A 110 17.21 -7.41 7.26
CA ASP A 110 18.09 -6.25 7.26
C ASP A 110 18.10 -5.61 5.85
N PHE A 111 17.86 -4.30 5.77
CA PHE A 111 17.86 -3.59 4.49
C PHE A 111 19.22 -3.69 3.80
N GLU A 112 20.31 -3.68 4.57
CA GLU A 112 21.67 -3.84 4.05
C GLU A 112 21.85 -5.23 3.43
N ASP A 113 21.32 -6.28 4.07
CA ASP A 113 21.35 -7.64 3.52
C ASP A 113 20.60 -7.75 2.18
N ILE A 114 19.52 -6.99 1.99
CA ILE A 114 18.77 -6.95 0.72
C ILE A 114 19.61 -6.27 -0.36
N VAL A 115 20.21 -5.11 -0.04
CA VAL A 115 21.06 -4.34 -0.98
C VAL A 115 22.30 -5.15 -1.37
N GLN A 116 22.93 -5.82 -0.40
CA GLN A 116 24.07 -6.71 -0.64
C GLN A 116 23.69 -7.87 -1.56
N GLU A 117 22.55 -8.53 -1.33
CA GLU A 117 22.05 -9.61 -2.18
C GLU A 117 21.78 -9.15 -3.62
N ILE A 118 21.18 -7.97 -3.82
CA ILE A 118 20.95 -7.41 -5.16
C ILE A 118 22.29 -7.16 -5.87
N THR A 119 23.25 -6.56 -5.16
CA THR A 119 24.59 -6.28 -5.69
C THR A 119 25.36 -7.56 -6.04
N GLU A 120 25.26 -8.59 -5.20
CA GLU A 120 25.87 -9.89 -5.47
C GLU A 120 25.26 -10.58 -6.70
N ARG A 121 23.93 -10.54 -6.86
CA ARG A 121 23.25 -11.08 -8.05
C ARG A 121 23.72 -10.38 -9.31
N GLU A 122 23.81 -9.06 -9.27
CA GLU A 122 24.26 -8.26 -10.41
C GLU A 122 25.70 -8.61 -10.82
N LYS A 123 26.60 -8.81 -9.84
CA LYS A 123 27.98 -9.27 -10.09
C LYS A 123 28.06 -10.70 -10.63
N ARG A 124 27.04 -11.53 -10.40
CA ARG A 124 27.01 -12.94 -10.78
C ARG A 124 26.24 -13.25 -12.06
N LYS A 125 25.46 -12.31 -12.59
CA LYS A 125 24.57 -12.54 -13.74
C LYS A 125 25.27 -12.99 -15.04
N CYS A 126 26.53 -12.58 -15.23
CA CYS A 126 27.35 -13.00 -16.38
C CYS A 126 28.14 -14.29 -16.12
N ASN A 127 27.97 -14.92 -14.96
CA ASN A 127 28.78 -16.08 -14.57
C ASN A 127 27.98 -17.37 -14.73
N ILE A 128 28.67 -18.41 -15.20
CA ILE A 128 28.17 -19.78 -15.16
C ILE A 128 29.11 -20.66 -14.33
N VAL A 129 28.57 -21.75 -13.82
CA VAL A 129 29.29 -22.73 -13.03
C VAL A 129 29.11 -24.11 -13.65
N LEU A 130 30.23 -24.77 -13.94
CA LEU A 130 30.30 -26.14 -14.43
C LEU A 130 30.57 -27.09 -13.26
N PHE A 131 29.76 -28.12 -13.14
CA PHE A 131 29.91 -29.20 -12.16
C PHE A 131 30.26 -30.50 -12.86
N GLY A 132 31.01 -31.38 -12.18
CA GLY A 132 31.33 -32.71 -12.69
C GLY A 132 32.59 -32.79 -13.55
N VAL A 133 33.33 -31.69 -13.74
CA VAL A 133 34.61 -31.69 -14.46
C VAL A 133 35.71 -32.27 -13.58
N ALA A 134 36.27 -33.42 -13.96
CA ALA A 134 37.33 -34.10 -13.21
C ALA A 134 38.47 -33.14 -12.81
N GLU A 135 39.02 -33.32 -11.60
CA GLU A 135 40.22 -32.57 -11.20
C GLU A 135 41.43 -33.05 -11.99
N GLN A 136 42.37 -32.14 -12.23
CA GLN A 136 43.64 -32.48 -12.85
C GLN A 136 44.52 -33.31 -11.91
N PRO A 137 45.45 -34.09 -12.46
CA PRO A 137 46.43 -34.79 -11.67
C PRO A 137 47.23 -33.86 -10.73
N PRO A 138 47.61 -34.32 -9.53
CA PRO A 138 48.29 -33.48 -8.53
C PRO A 138 49.66 -32.96 -8.98
N HIS A 139 50.31 -33.63 -9.95
CA HIS A 139 51.60 -33.22 -10.50
C HIS A 139 51.53 -32.05 -11.48
N PHE A 140 50.33 -31.63 -11.92
CA PHE A 140 50.20 -30.50 -12.82
C PHE A 140 50.56 -29.19 -12.10
N THR A 141 51.33 -28.34 -12.77
CA THR A 141 51.59 -26.97 -12.32
C THR A 141 50.31 -26.14 -12.38
N LYS A 142 50.29 -24.99 -11.68
CA LYS A 142 49.13 -24.09 -11.69
C LYS A 142 48.72 -23.70 -13.13
N ASP A 143 49.70 -23.37 -13.97
CA ASP A 143 49.44 -22.91 -15.33
C ASP A 143 48.93 -24.06 -16.22
N GLN A 144 49.47 -25.26 -16.05
CA GLN A 144 48.97 -26.46 -16.75
C GLN A 144 47.51 -26.77 -16.38
N ARG A 145 47.15 -26.67 -15.10
CA ARG A 145 45.75 -26.88 -14.67
C ARG A 145 44.81 -25.83 -15.26
N GLN A 146 45.25 -24.57 -15.27
CA GLN A 146 44.47 -23.49 -15.87
C GLN A 146 44.26 -23.67 -17.36
N GLU A 147 45.29 -24.11 -18.08
CA GLU A 147 45.20 -24.35 -19.53
C GLU A 147 44.29 -25.55 -19.84
N GLU A 148 44.36 -26.62 -19.05
CA GLU A 148 43.48 -27.77 -19.22
C GLU A 148 42.01 -27.43 -18.89
N ASP A 149 41.75 -26.69 -17.80
CA ASP A 149 40.41 -26.19 -17.48
C ASP A 149 39.87 -25.30 -18.62
N LYS A 150 40.70 -24.41 -19.19
CA LYS A 150 40.32 -23.59 -20.35
C LYS A 150 40.01 -24.43 -21.58
N GLY A 151 40.82 -25.45 -21.86
CA GLY A 151 40.61 -26.37 -22.98
C GLY A 151 39.27 -27.12 -22.87
N ILE A 152 39.00 -27.70 -21.70
CA ILE A 152 37.75 -28.41 -21.43
C ILE A 152 36.54 -27.48 -21.53
N VAL A 153 36.63 -26.28 -20.94
CA VAL A 153 35.55 -25.28 -21.05
C VAL A 153 35.34 -24.90 -22.52
N GLY A 154 36.42 -24.68 -23.28
CA GLY A 154 36.36 -24.40 -24.72
C GLY A 154 35.65 -25.48 -25.52
N ASP A 155 35.97 -26.75 -25.28
CA ASP A 155 35.29 -27.89 -25.92
C ASP A 155 33.80 -27.92 -25.60
N ILE A 156 33.43 -27.69 -24.33
CA ILE A 156 32.03 -27.66 -23.90
C ILE A 156 31.28 -26.51 -24.56
N MET A 157 31.87 -25.31 -24.65
CA MET A 157 31.22 -24.16 -25.29
C MET A 157 30.98 -24.38 -26.78
N LYS A 158 31.93 -25.03 -27.46
CA LYS A 158 31.77 -25.44 -28.87
C LYS A 158 30.58 -26.39 -29.04
N GLU A 159 30.47 -27.38 -28.16
CA GLU A 159 29.39 -28.37 -28.20
C GLU A 159 28.00 -27.76 -27.92
N VAL A 160 27.92 -26.81 -27.00
CA VAL A 160 26.69 -26.05 -26.74
C VAL A 160 26.24 -25.26 -28.00
N GLY A 161 27.16 -24.98 -28.91
CA GLY A 161 26.94 -24.19 -30.11
C GLY A 161 26.97 -22.69 -29.81
N SER A 162 27.83 -22.28 -28.87
CA SER A 162 28.07 -20.88 -28.56
C SER A 162 29.40 -20.46 -29.18
N ASN A 163 29.39 -19.41 -30.02
CA ASN A 163 30.61 -18.82 -30.63
C ASN A 163 31.44 -18.00 -29.62
N ILE A 164 31.48 -18.44 -28.36
CA ILE A 164 32.13 -17.68 -27.30
C ILE A 164 33.63 -17.86 -27.42
N GLN A 165 34.33 -16.75 -27.58
CA GLN A 165 35.77 -16.71 -27.49
C GLN A 165 36.18 -16.88 -26.02
N THR A 166 36.50 -18.11 -25.63
CA THR A 166 37.01 -18.44 -24.29
C THR A 166 38.36 -17.80 -23.96
N THR A 167 39.01 -17.17 -24.95
CA THR A 167 40.31 -16.50 -24.81
C THR A 167 40.29 -15.33 -23.82
N ASN A 168 39.16 -14.62 -23.70
CA ASN A 168 39.03 -13.45 -22.81
C ASN A 168 38.22 -13.74 -21.53
N SER A 169 37.66 -14.94 -21.38
CA SER A 169 36.86 -15.31 -20.21
C SER A 169 37.75 -15.65 -19.01
N LYS A 170 37.39 -15.15 -17.82
CA LYS A 170 38.08 -15.55 -16.58
C LYS A 170 37.55 -16.90 -16.13
N ILE A 171 38.40 -17.91 -16.11
CA ILE A 171 38.07 -19.29 -15.75
C ILE A 171 38.89 -19.72 -14.54
N HIS A 172 38.23 -20.23 -13.49
CA HIS A 172 38.88 -20.77 -12.30
C HIS A 172 37.97 -21.71 -11.50
N ARG A 173 38.57 -22.67 -10.79
CA ARG A 173 37.84 -23.56 -9.87
C ARG A 173 37.44 -22.85 -8.57
N LEU A 174 36.28 -23.24 -8.04
CA LEU A 174 35.71 -22.75 -6.79
C LEU A 174 36.12 -23.64 -5.61
N GLY A 175 36.58 -23.02 -4.52
CA GLY A 175 36.94 -23.72 -3.28
C GLY A 175 38.37 -24.24 -3.23
N ARG A 176 38.77 -24.74 -2.06
CA ARG A 176 40.12 -25.26 -1.80
C ARG A 176 40.26 -26.67 -2.36
N TYR A 177 41.40 -26.93 -3.00
CA TYR A 177 41.74 -28.27 -3.47
C TYR A 177 41.89 -29.23 -2.29
N SER A 178 41.39 -30.46 -2.44
CA SER A 178 41.54 -31.54 -1.46
C SER A 178 41.47 -32.87 -2.19
N GLU A 179 42.49 -33.71 -2.02
CA GLU A 179 42.55 -35.06 -2.60
C GLU A 179 41.47 -35.99 -2.03
N ASN A 180 41.02 -35.73 -0.80
CA ASN A 180 40.01 -36.52 -0.11
C ASN A 180 38.57 -36.12 -0.47
N ASN A 181 38.39 -35.14 -1.37
CA ASN A 181 37.05 -34.71 -1.76
C ASN A 181 36.48 -35.64 -2.84
N PRO A 182 35.39 -36.38 -2.56
CA PRO A 182 34.81 -37.31 -3.54
C PRO A 182 34.18 -36.59 -4.74
N ARG A 183 33.99 -35.26 -4.67
CA ARG A 183 33.39 -34.46 -5.74
C ARG A 183 34.41 -33.46 -6.28
N PRO A 184 34.60 -33.40 -7.61
CA PRO A 184 35.48 -32.40 -8.19
C PRO A 184 34.94 -30.99 -7.92
N ARG A 185 35.85 -30.01 -7.82
CA ARG A 185 35.45 -28.63 -7.59
C ARG A 185 34.76 -28.06 -8.82
N PRO A 186 33.71 -27.23 -8.63
CA PRO A 186 33.07 -26.57 -9.75
C PRO A 186 34.00 -25.57 -10.43
N ILE A 187 33.89 -25.42 -11.74
CA ILE A 187 34.61 -24.38 -12.51
C ILE A 187 33.67 -23.19 -12.70
N LYS A 188 34.12 -22.00 -12.31
CA LYS A 188 33.46 -20.74 -12.59
C LYS A 188 34.01 -20.13 -13.88
N VAL A 189 33.09 -19.71 -14.75
CA VAL A 189 33.39 -19.00 -16.00
C VAL A 189 32.69 -17.64 -15.94
N ILE A 190 33.47 -16.57 -16.08
CA ILE A 190 32.98 -15.19 -16.16
C ILE A 190 32.91 -14.79 -17.63
N LEU A 191 31.69 -14.54 -18.11
CA LEU A 191 31.40 -14.15 -19.49
C LEU A 191 31.30 -12.63 -19.63
N SER A 192 31.24 -12.15 -20.87
CA SER A 192 31.22 -10.70 -21.14
C SER A 192 29.87 -10.07 -20.84
N ASN A 193 28.77 -10.82 -20.99
CA ASN A 193 27.42 -10.32 -20.77
C ASN A 193 26.46 -11.42 -20.28
N GLU A 194 25.31 -10.98 -19.77
CA GLU A 194 24.25 -11.86 -19.24
C GLU A 194 23.56 -12.69 -20.33
N MET A 195 23.44 -12.16 -21.54
CA MET A 195 22.78 -12.86 -22.65
C MET A 195 23.55 -14.12 -23.06
N GLU A 196 24.88 -14.07 -23.06
CA GLU A 196 25.74 -15.24 -23.28
C GLU A 196 25.52 -16.30 -22.21
N ALA A 197 25.50 -15.90 -20.93
CA ALA A 197 25.24 -16.82 -19.83
C ALA A 197 23.89 -17.52 -20.01
N HIS A 198 22.86 -16.76 -20.36
CA HIS A 198 21.52 -17.27 -20.59
C HIS A 198 21.44 -18.21 -21.81
N ASP A 199 22.03 -17.84 -22.94
CA ASP A 199 22.07 -18.65 -24.17
C ASP A 199 22.76 -20.01 -23.93
N ILE A 200 23.91 -20.00 -23.25
CA ILE A 200 24.64 -21.21 -22.89
C ILE A 200 23.78 -22.12 -22.02
N ILE A 201 23.17 -21.58 -20.96
CA ILE A 201 22.37 -22.39 -20.02
C ILE A 201 21.13 -22.98 -20.71
N GLN A 202 20.49 -22.25 -21.63
CA GLN A 202 19.37 -22.80 -22.40
C GLN A 202 19.78 -23.97 -23.29
N LYS A 203 20.94 -23.85 -23.95
CA LYS A 203 21.47 -24.86 -24.87
C LYS A 203 22.23 -25.99 -24.15
N ALA A 204 22.55 -25.84 -22.87
CA ALA A 204 23.32 -26.80 -22.08
C ALA A 204 22.73 -28.22 -22.05
N LYS A 205 21.44 -28.40 -22.37
CA LYS A 205 20.86 -29.75 -22.52
C LYS A 205 21.53 -30.58 -23.62
N LYS A 206 22.11 -29.93 -24.63
CA LYS A 206 22.80 -30.60 -25.76
C LYS A 206 24.04 -31.37 -25.30
N ILE A 207 24.76 -30.90 -24.28
CA ILE A 207 25.99 -31.58 -23.84
C ILE A 207 25.70 -32.99 -23.30
N LYS A 208 24.46 -33.25 -22.86
CA LYS A 208 24.06 -34.56 -22.34
C LYS A 208 23.98 -35.64 -23.42
N SER A 209 23.88 -35.27 -24.70
CA SER A 209 23.97 -36.25 -25.79
C SER A 209 25.40 -36.63 -26.13
N VAL A 210 26.40 -35.93 -25.59
CA VAL A 210 27.81 -36.25 -25.79
C VAL A 210 28.32 -37.09 -24.63
N GLU A 211 28.75 -38.32 -24.93
CA GLU A 211 29.17 -39.31 -23.93
C GLU A 211 30.27 -38.76 -22.99
N ARG A 212 31.22 -37.97 -23.52
CA ARG A 212 32.30 -37.33 -22.74
C ARG A 212 31.79 -36.31 -21.71
N PHE A 213 30.62 -35.72 -21.93
CA PHE A 213 30.09 -34.60 -21.13
C PHE A 213 28.77 -34.94 -20.41
N LYS A 214 28.33 -36.20 -20.45
CA LYS A 214 27.05 -36.64 -19.87
C LYS A 214 26.90 -36.33 -18.38
N ASP A 215 28.00 -36.39 -17.64
CA ASP A 215 28.07 -36.18 -16.19
C ASP A 215 28.37 -34.71 -15.82
N ILE A 216 28.49 -33.82 -16.82
CA ILE A 216 28.75 -32.41 -16.63
C ILE A 216 27.42 -31.64 -16.60
N PHE A 217 27.31 -30.72 -15.64
CA PHE A 217 26.13 -29.88 -15.47
C PHE A 217 26.51 -28.42 -15.45
N LEU A 218 25.77 -27.59 -16.19
CA LEU A 218 25.91 -26.14 -16.17
C LEU A 218 24.76 -25.54 -15.36
N SER A 219 25.09 -24.54 -14.55
CA SER A 219 24.12 -23.72 -13.81
C SER A 219 24.58 -22.27 -13.81
N TYR A 220 23.63 -21.35 -13.64
CA TYR A 220 23.94 -19.98 -13.21
C TYR A 220 24.71 -19.98 -11.89
N ASP A 221 25.62 -19.00 -11.73
CA ASP A 221 26.27 -18.68 -10.45
C ASP A 221 25.25 -18.03 -9.51
N LYS A 222 24.79 -18.79 -8.53
CA LYS A 222 23.76 -18.36 -7.58
C LYS A 222 24.41 -17.85 -6.30
N THR A 223 23.80 -16.84 -5.68
CA THR A 223 24.20 -16.41 -4.33
C THR A 223 23.92 -17.52 -3.31
N PRO A 224 24.60 -17.53 -2.14
CA PRO A 224 24.27 -18.45 -1.06
C PRO A 224 22.78 -18.43 -0.69
N ARG A 225 22.17 -17.24 -0.63
CA ARG A 225 20.75 -17.06 -0.35
C ARG A 225 19.86 -17.73 -1.41
N GLN A 226 20.19 -17.60 -2.69
CA GLN A 226 19.48 -18.29 -3.77
C GLN A 226 19.64 -19.82 -3.70
N ILE A 227 20.83 -20.30 -3.36
CA ILE A 227 21.11 -21.74 -3.20
C ILE A 227 20.27 -22.31 -2.06
N ASP A 228 20.28 -21.65 -0.90
CA ASP A 228 19.56 -22.12 0.28
C ASP A 228 18.04 -22.03 0.11
N TYR A 229 17.54 -20.98 -0.55
CA TYR A 229 16.15 -20.91 -0.94
C TYR A 229 15.75 -22.09 -1.86
N TYR A 230 16.56 -22.40 -2.87
CA TYR A 230 16.29 -23.52 -3.76
C TYR A 230 16.34 -24.87 -3.03
N LYS A 231 17.27 -25.07 -2.08
CA LYS A 231 17.32 -26.27 -1.23
C LYS A 231 16.03 -26.44 -0.42
N LYS A 232 15.54 -25.37 0.20
CA LYS A 232 14.27 -25.38 0.95
C LYS A 232 13.09 -25.79 0.06
N ILE A 233 12.98 -25.19 -1.12
CA ILE A 233 11.93 -25.54 -2.10
C ILE A 233 12.05 -26.99 -2.58
N LYS A 234 13.27 -27.50 -2.77
CA LYS A 234 13.48 -28.90 -3.16
C LYS A 234 13.11 -29.88 -2.04
N GLN A 235 13.43 -29.53 -0.79
CA GLN A 235 13.02 -30.30 0.38
C GLN A 235 11.50 -30.33 0.50
N GLU A 236 10.83 -29.18 0.41
CA GLU A 236 9.37 -29.08 0.43
C GLU A 236 8.72 -29.93 -0.68
N LEU A 237 9.26 -29.88 -1.91
CA LEU A 237 8.77 -30.73 -3.00
C LEU A 237 8.87 -32.22 -2.65
N THR A 238 9.99 -32.63 -2.04
CA THR A 238 10.22 -34.03 -1.65
C THR A 238 9.23 -34.45 -0.58
N GLU A 239 9.01 -33.61 0.43
CA GLU A 239 8.04 -33.86 1.51
C GLU A 239 6.60 -33.96 0.98
N ARG A 240 6.20 -33.08 0.07
CA ARG A 240 4.87 -33.12 -0.56
C ARG A 240 4.67 -34.35 -1.43
N THR A 241 5.69 -34.73 -2.19
CA THR A 241 5.68 -35.95 -3.00
C THR A 241 5.57 -37.19 -2.11
N ALA A 242 6.30 -37.22 -0.97
CA ALA A 242 6.22 -38.31 0.00
C ALA A 242 4.84 -38.40 0.70
N LYS A 243 4.13 -37.27 0.83
CA LYS A 243 2.74 -37.21 1.33
C LYS A 243 1.70 -37.65 0.29
N GLY A 244 2.11 -38.04 -0.92
CA GLY A 244 1.24 -38.53 -1.97
C GLY A 244 0.72 -37.46 -2.93
N GLU A 245 1.20 -36.21 -2.84
CA GLU A 245 0.87 -35.20 -3.85
C GLU A 245 1.57 -35.52 -5.19
N ALA A 246 0.80 -35.79 -6.23
CA ALA A 246 1.30 -36.10 -7.56
C ALA A 246 1.40 -34.85 -8.46
N ASN A 247 2.13 -34.99 -9.57
CA ASN A 247 2.25 -33.97 -10.63
C ASN A 247 2.86 -32.64 -10.19
N LEU A 248 3.71 -32.63 -9.17
CA LEU A 248 4.42 -31.44 -8.73
C LEU A 248 5.78 -31.30 -9.44
N ARG A 249 6.15 -30.08 -9.83
CA ARG A 249 7.53 -29.75 -10.24
C ARG A 249 7.93 -28.36 -9.79
N ILE A 250 9.24 -28.11 -9.70
CA ILE A 250 9.75 -26.75 -9.56
C ILE A 250 9.76 -26.08 -10.95
N ARG A 251 9.10 -24.93 -11.05
CA ARG A 251 9.17 -24.04 -12.22
C ARG A 251 9.61 -22.65 -11.76
N TYR A 252 10.43 -22.00 -12.58
CA TYR A 252 10.79 -20.60 -12.36
C TYR A 252 9.70 -19.69 -12.94
N SER A 253 9.19 -18.78 -12.11
CA SER A 253 8.25 -17.72 -12.50
C SER A 253 8.89 -16.38 -12.14
N ASN A 254 9.13 -15.52 -13.12
CA ASN A 254 9.85 -14.25 -12.95
C ASN A 254 11.18 -14.40 -12.19
N GLY A 255 11.96 -15.42 -12.54
CA GLY A 255 13.25 -15.71 -11.89
C GLY A 255 13.16 -16.37 -10.49
N VAL A 256 11.95 -16.57 -9.95
CA VAL A 256 11.76 -17.19 -8.62
C VAL A 256 11.32 -18.65 -8.76
N PRO A 257 12.01 -19.62 -8.14
CA PRO A 257 11.60 -21.02 -8.16
C PRO A 257 10.35 -21.23 -7.29
N ARG A 258 9.33 -21.88 -7.85
CA ARG A 258 8.08 -22.23 -7.17
C ARG A 258 7.66 -23.65 -7.49
N ILE A 259 7.04 -24.34 -6.53
CA ILE A 259 6.41 -25.63 -6.77
C ILE A 259 5.07 -25.38 -7.46
N VAL A 260 4.88 -25.99 -8.62
CA VAL A 260 3.65 -25.88 -9.42
C VAL A 260 3.11 -27.26 -9.74
N THR A 261 1.78 -27.38 -9.75
CA THR A 261 1.09 -28.59 -10.21
C THR A 261 0.99 -28.57 -11.74
N ILE A 262 1.40 -29.66 -12.36
CA ILE A 262 1.28 -29.88 -13.80
C ILE A 262 -0.09 -30.49 -14.05
N ARG A 263 -0.90 -29.87 -14.91
CA ARG A 263 -2.09 -30.54 -15.43
C ARG A 263 -1.64 -31.56 -16.49
N PRO A 264 -2.18 -32.79 -16.49
CA PRO A 264 -1.94 -33.70 -17.60
C PRO A 264 -2.37 -33.03 -18.91
N LEU A 265 -1.56 -33.18 -19.95
CA LEU A 265 -1.93 -32.77 -21.31
C LEU A 265 -3.08 -33.68 -21.75
N ASN A 266 -4.26 -33.08 -21.97
CA ASN A 266 -5.36 -33.73 -22.70
C ASN A 266 -4.99 -33.87 -24.17
#